data_AF-A0A2P6P041-F1
#
_entry.id   AF-A0A2P6P041-F1
#
_cell.length_a   1.000
_cell.length_b   1.000
_cell.length_c   1.000
_cell.angle_alpha   90.00
_cell.angle_beta   90.00
_cell.angle_gamma   90.00
#
_symmetry.space_group_name_H-M   'P 1'
#
loop_
_entity.id
_entity.type
_entity.pdbx_description
1 polymer ?
#
loop_
_entity_poly.entity_id
_entity_poly.type
_entity_poly.pdbx_seq_one_letter_code
_entity_poly.pdbx_strand_id
1 'polypeptide(L)'
;MNSFSQASRLVSSTRSLHRVRINNNTCSRKVSIDAITPEEQVKKITQRRKDLPVSPHVSIYKFPAPALSSIANRATSAALTAGLAGASAIVLLKSPADLTIFLESIKSHGALLPVVKGTVAFPFVYHTLAAIRHLYWDYTSKGLDLVSVQKSSIALGASSGVIAVALADERDLDFTSTNQTIFGLINWLKSKMKRSESSSSTCSFRLCNIPLTSSEELSSHPLSMLYFTWHLTYQN
;
A
#
# COMPACT_ATOMS: atom_id res chain seq x y z
N MET A 1 21.10 88.80 -0.19
CA MET A 1 19.98 89.25 -1.04
C MET A 1 19.11 88.03 -1.36
N ASN A 2 17.82 88.13 -1.06
CA ASN A 2 16.67 87.30 -1.51
C ASN A 2 16.56 85.91 -0.83
N SER A 3 15.77 85.66 0.22
CA SER A 3 14.31 85.84 0.46
C SER A 3 13.41 85.08 -0.53
N PHE A 4 12.81 83.96 -0.10
CA PHE A 4 11.49 83.40 -0.49
C PHE A 4 11.20 82.23 0.47
N SER A 5 10.44 82.43 1.55
CA SER A 5 8.97 82.40 1.68
C SER A 5 8.34 81.00 1.71
N GLN A 6 7.92 80.65 2.94
CA GLN A 6 6.84 79.78 3.42
C GLN A 6 6.02 78.91 2.44
N ALA A 7 5.77 77.66 2.83
CA ALA A 7 4.46 77.01 2.68
C ALA A 7 4.33 75.77 3.58
N SER A 8 3.89 75.99 4.82
CA SER A 8 3.35 74.95 5.70
C SER A 8 1.96 74.55 5.17
N ARG A 9 1.79 73.32 4.70
CA ARG A 9 0.46 72.77 4.39
C ARG A 9 0.03 71.82 5.51
N LEU A 10 -0.84 72.33 6.37
CA LEU A 10 -1.64 71.56 7.31
C LEU A 10 -2.61 70.67 6.51
N VAL A 11 -2.45 69.36 6.57
CA VAL A 11 -3.49 68.42 6.11
C VAL A 11 -4.44 68.21 7.28
N SER A 12 -5.48 69.04 7.31
CA SER A 12 -6.56 68.92 8.29
C SER A 12 -7.42 67.69 7.98
N SER A 13 -7.53 66.86 9.01
CA SER A 13 -8.44 65.73 9.18
C SER A 13 -9.87 66.04 8.74
N THR A 14 -10.38 65.24 7.83
CA THR A 14 -11.81 64.89 7.80
C THR A 14 -11.94 63.37 7.82
N ARG A 15 -11.90 62.77 9.03
CA ARG A 15 -12.46 61.44 9.24
C ARG A 15 -13.94 61.51 8.93
N SER A 16 -14.32 61.12 7.71
CA SER A 16 -15.71 60.85 7.36
C SER A 16 -16.21 59.73 8.28
N LEU A 17 -17.01 60.09 9.27
CA LEU A 17 -17.74 59.13 10.10
C LEU A 17 -18.82 58.51 9.23
N HIS A 18 -18.46 57.47 8.49
CA HIS A 18 -19.41 56.63 7.79
C HIS A 18 -20.25 55.90 8.86
N ARG A 19 -21.39 56.51 9.21
CA ARG A 19 -22.37 55.94 10.14
C ARG A 19 -22.96 54.69 9.49
N VAL A 20 -22.35 53.53 9.72
CA VAL A 20 -22.94 52.24 9.37
C VAL A 20 -24.23 52.11 10.20
N ARG A 21 -25.37 52.26 9.52
CA ARG A 21 -26.68 52.01 10.10
C ARG A 21 -26.83 50.50 10.24
N ILE A 22 -26.48 49.95 11.40
CA ILE A 22 -26.81 48.57 11.76
C ILE A 22 -28.35 48.52 11.81
N ASN A 23 -28.95 47.81 10.87
CA ASN A 23 -30.39 47.61 10.84
C ASN A 23 -30.72 46.46 11.80
N ASN A 24 -31.25 46.78 12.99
CA ASN A 24 -31.64 45.80 14.03
C ASN A 24 -32.92 45.03 13.70
N ASN A 25 -33.26 44.91 12.40
CA ASN A 25 -34.34 44.06 11.93
C ASN A 25 -33.88 42.60 12.01
N THR A 26 -33.71 42.09 13.23
CA THR A 26 -33.57 40.66 13.46
C THR A 26 -34.90 40.03 13.04
N CYS A 27 -34.91 39.46 11.83
CA CYS A 27 -35.91 38.49 11.44
C CYS A 27 -35.77 37.33 12.45
N SER A 28 -36.56 37.36 13.52
CA SER A 28 -36.66 36.29 14.50
C SER A 28 -37.31 35.11 13.79
N ARG A 29 -36.50 34.35 13.06
CA ARG A 29 -36.92 33.11 12.42
C ARG A 29 -37.27 32.17 13.56
N LYS A 30 -38.56 31.97 13.81
CA LYS A 30 -39.04 30.92 14.72
C LYS A 30 -38.56 29.59 14.15
N VAL A 31 -37.50 29.05 14.73
CA VAL A 31 -37.05 27.69 14.43
C VAL A 31 -37.94 26.79 15.27
N SER A 32 -39.02 26.30 14.68
CA SER A 32 -39.77 25.19 15.27
C SER A 32 -38.86 23.97 15.23
N ILE A 33 -38.46 23.51 16.40
CA ILE A 33 -37.74 22.26 16.56
C ILE A 33 -38.81 21.19 16.75
N ASP A 34 -39.21 20.55 15.65
CA ASP A 34 -40.07 19.39 15.74
C ASP A 34 -39.28 18.27 16.44
N ALA A 35 -39.94 17.54 17.34
CA ALA A 35 -39.38 16.35 17.96
C ALA A 35 -39.35 15.23 16.90
N ILE A 36 -38.31 15.24 16.08
CA ILE A 36 -38.09 14.23 15.05
C ILE A 36 -37.46 13.01 15.72
N THR A 37 -37.95 11.82 15.40
CA THR A 37 -37.33 10.59 15.86
C THR A 37 -35.95 10.39 15.22
N PRO A 38 -34.98 9.75 15.90
CA PRO A 38 -33.62 9.60 15.38
C PRO A 38 -33.55 8.98 13.97
N GLU A 39 -34.42 8.02 13.68
CA GLU A 39 -34.51 7.33 12.39
C GLU A 39 -35.04 8.23 11.26
N GLU A 40 -35.99 9.12 11.56
CA GLU A 40 -36.50 10.07 10.58
C GLU A 40 -35.45 11.16 10.28
N GLN A 41 -34.68 11.58 11.29
CA GLN A 41 -33.56 12.50 11.10
C GLN A 41 -32.50 11.92 10.15
N VAL A 42 -32.09 10.66 10.34
CA VAL A 42 -31.11 9.98 9.47
C VAL A 42 -31.64 9.86 8.03
N LYS A 43 -32.93 9.52 7.87
CA LYS A 43 -33.56 9.45 6.55
C LYS A 43 -33.54 10.82 5.86
N LYS A 44 -33.92 11.90 6.56
CA LYS A 44 -33.93 13.27 6.04
C LYS A 44 -32.52 13.77 5.67
N ILE A 45 -31.51 13.45 6.47
CA ILE A 45 -30.11 13.76 6.17
C ILE A 45 -29.64 12.99 4.93
N THR A 46 -29.99 11.71 4.83
CA THR A 46 -29.61 10.86 3.68
C THR A 46 -30.25 11.35 2.39
N GLN A 47 -31.53 11.74 2.42
CA GLN A 47 -32.19 12.34 1.25
C GLN A 47 -31.51 13.65 0.83
N ARG A 48 -31.22 14.54 1.80
CA ARG A 48 -30.47 15.78 1.50
C ARG A 48 -29.08 15.52 0.92
N ARG A 49 -28.39 14.46 1.32
CA ARG A 49 -27.05 14.11 0.78
C ARG A 49 -27.07 13.67 -0.68
N LYS A 50 -28.18 13.12 -1.18
CA LYS A 50 -28.29 12.68 -2.59
C LYS A 50 -28.30 13.84 -3.58
N ASP A 51 -28.88 14.97 -3.16
CA ASP A 51 -29.01 16.17 -3.99
C ASP A 51 -27.75 17.05 -3.95
N LEU A 52 -26.77 16.73 -3.09
CA LEU A 52 -25.51 17.46 -3.00
C LEU A 52 -24.54 16.96 -4.07
N PRO A 53 -23.96 17.85 -4.89
CA PRO A 53 -22.94 17.45 -5.84
C PRO A 53 -21.69 16.97 -5.09
N VAL A 54 -21.15 15.82 -5.52
CA VAL A 54 -19.87 15.32 -5.02
C VAL A 54 -18.75 16.13 -5.66
N SER A 55 -17.80 16.61 -4.87
CA SER A 55 -16.65 17.32 -5.41
C SER A 55 -15.85 16.40 -6.35
N PRO A 56 -15.34 16.94 -7.48
CA PRO A 56 -14.47 16.18 -8.35
C PRO A 56 -13.22 15.77 -7.57
N HIS A 57 -12.89 14.48 -7.58
CA HIS A 57 -11.76 13.93 -6.81
C HIS A 57 -10.78 13.18 -7.71
N VAL A 58 -11.17 12.06 -8.33
CA VAL A 58 -10.29 11.32 -9.25
C VAL A 58 -9.92 12.14 -10.49
N SER A 59 -10.86 12.92 -11.04
CA SER A 59 -10.70 13.64 -12.30
C SER A 59 -9.74 14.82 -12.23
N ILE A 60 -9.54 15.42 -11.05
CA ILE A 60 -8.68 16.60 -10.85
C ILE A 60 -7.40 16.28 -10.06
N TYR A 61 -7.27 15.07 -9.53
CA TYR A 61 -6.13 14.69 -8.70
C TYR A 61 -4.91 14.33 -9.55
N LYS A 62 -3.75 14.90 -9.22
CA LYS A 62 -2.47 14.54 -9.84
C LYS A 62 -1.87 13.32 -9.16
N PHE A 63 -1.89 12.16 -9.82
CA PHE A 63 -1.41 10.91 -9.26
C PHE A 63 0.11 10.88 -9.04
N PRO A 64 0.60 10.76 -7.78
CA PRO A 64 2.00 10.47 -7.51
C PRO A 64 2.28 8.96 -7.69
N ALA A 65 3.56 8.59 -7.85
CA ALA A 65 3.96 7.20 -8.08
C ALA A 65 3.47 6.20 -6.98
N PRO A 66 3.45 6.56 -5.68
CA PRO A 66 2.90 5.70 -4.63
C PRO A 66 1.40 5.42 -4.78
N ALA A 67 0.63 6.39 -5.25
CA ALA A 67 -0.80 6.21 -5.48
C ALA A 67 -1.03 5.23 -6.64
N LEU A 68 -0.29 5.40 -7.74
CA LEU A 68 -0.30 4.45 -8.85
C LEU A 68 0.16 3.05 -8.41
N SER A 69 1.19 2.97 -7.57
CA SER A 69 1.69 1.70 -7.04
C SER A 69 0.64 0.95 -6.21
N SER A 70 -0.14 1.68 -5.40
CA SER A 70 -1.25 1.11 -4.62
C SER A 70 -2.38 0.59 -5.52
N ILE A 71 -2.78 1.37 -6.53
CA ILE A 71 -3.79 0.96 -7.52
C ILE A 71 -3.32 -0.28 -8.27
N ALA A 72 -2.06 -0.28 -8.73
CA ALA A 72 -1.44 -1.40 -9.41
C ALA A 72 -1.47 -2.66 -8.53
N ASN A 73 -1.19 -2.57 -7.22
CA ASN A 73 -1.22 -3.73 -6.33
C ASN A 73 -2.62 -4.37 -6.26
N ARG A 74 -3.68 -3.56 -6.25
CA ARG A 74 -5.07 -4.03 -6.27
C ARG A 74 -5.46 -4.60 -7.63
N ALA A 75 -5.00 -3.96 -8.71
CA ALA A 75 -5.25 -4.43 -10.07
C ALA A 75 -4.56 -5.78 -10.33
N THR A 76 -3.31 -5.94 -9.92
CA THR A 76 -2.56 -7.19 -10.06
C THR A 76 -3.14 -8.31 -9.21
N SER A 77 -3.62 -8.00 -8.00
CA SER A 77 -4.31 -9.00 -7.17
C SER A 77 -5.63 -9.45 -7.79
N ALA A 78 -6.43 -8.52 -8.32
CA ALA A 78 -7.68 -8.86 -8.99
C ALA A 78 -7.43 -9.69 -10.26
N ALA A 79 -6.41 -9.33 -11.04
CA ALA A 79 -6.01 -10.08 -12.23
C ALA A 79 -5.55 -11.51 -11.89
N LEU A 80 -4.75 -11.67 -10.83
CA LEU A 80 -4.27 -12.99 -10.40
C LEU A 80 -5.43 -13.87 -9.90
N THR A 81 -6.34 -13.31 -9.10
CA THR A 81 -7.54 -14.02 -8.64
C THR A 81 -8.44 -14.41 -9.80
N ALA A 82 -8.67 -13.50 -10.75
CA ALA A 82 -9.48 -13.78 -11.94
C ALA A 82 -8.83 -14.86 -12.83
N GLY A 83 -7.51 -14.82 -13.01
CA GLY A 83 -6.77 -15.82 -13.77
C GLY A 83 -6.85 -17.21 -13.12
N LEU A 84 -6.64 -17.30 -11.80
CA LEU A 84 -6.76 -18.56 -11.07
C LEU A 84 -8.19 -19.10 -11.07
N ALA A 85 -9.18 -18.23 -10.86
CA ALA A 85 -10.60 -18.59 -10.90
C ALA A 85 -11.05 -19.05 -12.30
N GLY A 86 -10.54 -18.41 -13.37
CA GLY A 86 -10.81 -18.81 -14.75
C GLY A 86 -10.20 -20.18 -15.07
N ALA A 87 -8.93 -20.40 -14.70
CA ALA A 87 -8.26 -21.68 -14.89
C ALA A 87 -8.96 -22.81 -14.11
N SER A 88 -9.33 -22.57 -12.85
CA SER A 88 -10.05 -23.55 -12.04
C SER A 88 -11.46 -23.82 -12.57
N ALA A 89 -12.17 -22.80 -13.05
CA ALA A 89 -13.48 -22.98 -13.66
C ALA A 89 -13.44 -23.88 -14.91
N ILE A 90 -12.42 -23.76 -15.76
CA ILE A 90 -12.26 -24.65 -16.93
C ILE A 90 -12.10 -26.10 -16.48
N VAL A 91 -11.25 -26.35 -15.48
CA VAL A 91 -11.00 -27.71 -14.96
C VAL A 91 -12.24 -28.31 -14.29
N LEU A 92 -12.96 -27.50 -13.51
CA LEU A 92 -14.13 -27.95 -12.73
C LEU A 92 -15.40 -28.12 -13.57
N LEU A 93 -15.62 -27.25 -14.58
CA LEU A 93 -16.84 -27.29 -15.40
C LEU A 93 -16.71 -28.16 -16.64
N LYS A 94 -15.48 -28.37 -17.13
CA LYS A 94 -15.21 -29.15 -18.34
C LYS A 94 -14.37 -30.37 -17.98
N SER A 95 -13.08 -30.32 -18.25
CA SER A 95 -12.15 -31.41 -18.03
C SER A 95 -10.73 -30.85 -17.92
N PRO A 96 -9.82 -31.51 -17.16
CA PRO A 96 -8.40 -31.19 -17.19
C PRO A 96 -7.81 -31.18 -18.61
N ALA A 97 -8.33 -32.01 -19.52
CA ALA A 97 -7.86 -32.09 -20.91
C ALA A 97 -8.16 -30.83 -21.74
N ASP A 98 -9.23 -30.09 -21.42
CA ASP A 98 -9.57 -28.85 -22.13
C ASP A 98 -8.55 -27.74 -21.83
N LEU A 99 -8.01 -27.72 -20.60
CA LEU A 99 -6.94 -26.79 -20.23
C LEU A 99 -5.64 -27.09 -20.99
N THR A 100 -5.29 -28.36 -21.16
CA THR A 100 -4.07 -28.75 -21.90
C THR A 100 -4.18 -28.39 -23.38
N ILE A 101 -5.34 -28.63 -24.01
CA ILE A 101 -5.58 -28.25 -25.42
C ILE A 101 -5.46 -26.73 -25.61
N PHE A 102 -6.00 -25.94 -24.68
CA PHE A 102 -5.87 -24.48 -24.71
C PHE A 102 -4.41 -24.02 -24.62
N LEU A 103 -3.62 -24.61 -23.71
CA LEU A 103 -2.20 -24.30 -23.56
C LEU A 103 -1.38 -24.71 -24.79
N GLU A 104 -1.68 -25.86 -25.40
CA GLU A 104 -1.05 -26.31 -26.64
C GLU A 104 -1.35 -25.36 -27.81
N SER A 105 -2.57 -24.84 -27.89
CA SER A 105 -2.96 -23.83 -28.88
C SER A 105 -2.18 -22.52 -28.71
N ILE A 106 -1.92 -22.09 -27.47
CA ILE A 106 -1.06 -20.92 -27.23
C ILE A 106 0.39 -21.22 -27.60
N LYS A 107 0.88 -22.43 -27.29
CA LYS A 107 2.25 -22.85 -27.58
C LYS A 107 2.53 -22.93 -29.09
N SER A 108 1.54 -23.30 -29.90
CA SER A 108 1.69 -23.33 -31.37
C SER A 108 1.90 -21.93 -31.97
N HIS A 109 1.48 -20.87 -31.28
CA HIS A 109 1.70 -19.48 -31.66
C HIS A 109 2.96 -18.93 -30.99
N GLY A 110 4.14 -19.30 -31.50
CA GLY A 110 5.44 -19.00 -30.89
C GLY A 110 5.71 -17.52 -30.55
N ALA A 111 5.14 -16.57 -31.31
CA ALA A 111 5.27 -15.14 -31.03
C ALA A 111 4.43 -14.66 -29.83
N LEU A 112 3.33 -15.35 -29.51
CA LEU A 112 2.44 -15.00 -28.40
C LEU A 112 2.92 -15.60 -27.07
N LEU A 113 3.71 -16.67 -27.12
CA LEU A 113 4.20 -17.35 -25.94
C LEU A 113 4.94 -16.44 -24.92
N PRO A 114 5.93 -15.61 -25.31
CA PRO A 114 6.60 -14.72 -24.36
C PRO A 114 5.64 -13.66 -23.79
N VAL A 115 4.68 -13.20 -24.60
CA VAL A 115 3.67 -12.22 -24.15
C VAL A 115 2.76 -12.85 -23.10
N VAL A 116 2.25 -14.06 -23.33
CA VAL A 116 1.38 -14.77 -22.38
C VAL A 116 2.14 -15.12 -21.09
N LYS A 117 3.40 -15.54 -21.19
CA LYS A 117 4.26 -15.74 -20.00
C LYS A 117 4.45 -14.45 -19.23
N GLY A 118 4.77 -13.35 -19.91
CA GLY A 118 4.97 -12.04 -19.29
C GLY A 118 3.72 -11.47 -18.63
N THR A 119 2.54 -11.64 -19.24
CA THR A 119 1.27 -11.13 -18.67
C THR A 119 0.84 -11.87 -17.42
N VAL A 120 1.25 -13.12 -17.23
CA VAL A 120 1.01 -13.87 -15.98
C VAL A 120 2.13 -13.63 -14.97
N ALA A 121 3.39 -13.59 -15.40
CA ALA A 121 4.54 -13.39 -14.54
C ALA A 121 4.56 -11.99 -13.89
N PHE A 122 4.25 -10.94 -14.65
CA PHE A 122 4.26 -9.56 -14.15
C PHE A 122 3.34 -9.30 -12.95
N PRO A 123 2.02 -9.59 -13.00
CA PRO A 123 1.14 -9.34 -11.86
C PRO A 123 1.52 -10.20 -10.64
N PHE A 124 2.01 -11.42 -10.84
CA PHE A 124 2.48 -12.27 -9.75
C PHE A 124 3.69 -11.67 -9.04
N VAL A 125 4.73 -11.29 -9.78
CA VAL A 125 5.96 -10.68 -9.23
C VAL A 125 5.67 -9.32 -8.61
N TYR A 126 4.87 -8.48 -9.27
CA TYR A 126 4.53 -7.16 -8.75
C TYR A 126 3.76 -7.28 -7.43
N HIS A 127 2.73 -8.14 -7.37
CA HIS A 127 1.91 -8.31 -6.18
C HIS A 127 2.70 -8.88 -5.00
N THR A 128 3.58 -9.85 -5.24
CA THR A 128 4.44 -10.44 -4.19
C THR A 128 5.45 -9.43 -3.64
N LEU A 129 6.15 -8.68 -4.49
CA LEU A 129 7.08 -7.65 -4.05
C LEU A 129 6.38 -6.50 -3.33
N ALA A 130 5.17 -6.12 -3.79
CA ALA A 130 4.35 -5.13 -3.12
C ALA A 130 3.92 -5.62 -1.73
N ALA A 131 3.52 -6.89 -1.60
CA ALA A 131 3.18 -7.52 -0.33
C ALA A 131 4.36 -7.51 0.64
N ILE A 132 5.57 -7.85 0.18
CA ILE A 132 6.80 -7.77 1.00
C ILE A 132 7.05 -6.34 1.48
N ARG A 133 6.89 -5.34 0.60
CA ARG A 133 7.03 -3.92 0.99
C ARG A 133 5.99 -3.51 2.05
N HIS A 134 4.74 -3.95 1.90
CA HIS A 134 3.69 -3.68 2.88
C HIS A 134 3.98 -4.35 4.22
N LEU A 135 4.38 -5.63 4.21
CA LEU A 135 4.81 -6.34 5.42
C LEU A 135 6.00 -5.64 6.10
N TYR A 136 6.96 -5.13 5.32
CA TYR A 136 8.07 -4.36 5.85
C TYR A 136 7.61 -3.06 6.53
N TRP A 137 6.68 -2.33 5.91
CA TRP A 137 6.10 -1.13 6.49
C TRP A 137 5.32 -1.43 7.77
N ASP A 138 4.51 -2.49 7.78
CA ASP A 138 3.70 -2.86 8.94
C ASP A 138 4.55 -3.38 10.10
N TYR A 139 5.62 -4.14 9.81
CA TYR A 139 6.50 -4.70 10.83
C TYR A 139 7.49 -3.68 11.41
N THR A 140 8.06 -2.81 10.57
CA THR A 140 9.14 -1.90 11.00
C THR A 140 8.69 -0.48 11.24
N SER A 141 7.56 -0.05 10.66
CA SER A 141 7.13 1.36 10.59
C SER A 141 8.20 2.30 10.05
N LYS A 142 9.20 1.78 9.31
CA LYS A 142 10.31 2.53 8.73
C LYS A 142 10.07 2.79 7.25
N GLY A 143 10.62 3.89 6.74
CA GLY A 143 10.56 4.20 5.31
C GLY A 143 9.23 4.75 4.81
N LEU A 144 8.39 5.28 5.72
CA LEU A 144 7.12 5.97 5.44
C LEU A 144 7.29 7.48 5.12
N ASP A 145 8.54 7.94 5.01
CA ASP A 145 8.84 9.28 4.50
C ASP A 145 8.45 9.42 3.03
N LEU A 146 8.00 10.61 2.60
CA LEU A 146 7.56 10.89 1.23
C LEU A 146 8.61 10.51 0.18
N VAL A 147 9.90 10.79 0.44
CA VAL A 147 10.99 10.48 -0.48
C VAL A 147 11.26 8.97 -0.52
N SER A 148 11.21 8.31 0.63
CA SER A 148 11.40 6.85 0.74
C SER A 148 10.28 6.08 0.02
N VAL A 149 9.02 6.49 0.23
CA VAL A 149 7.86 5.87 -0.41
C VAL A 149 7.87 6.10 -1.92
N GLN A 150 8.28 7.29 -2.40
CA GLN A 150 8.45 7.55 -3.83
C GLN A 150 9.52 6.64 -4.45
N LYS A 151 10.71 6.56 -3.85
CA LYS A 151 11.82 5.72 -4.34
C LYS A 151 11.46 4.24 -4.35
N SER A 152 10.89 3.74 -3.25
CA SER A 152 10.48 2.34 -3.15
C SER A 152 9.37 1.97 -4.14
N SER A 153 8.47 2.90 -4.47
CA SER A 153 7.42 2.68 -5.48
C SER A 153 7.99 2.57 -6.90
N ILE A 154 8.96 3.42 -7.25
CA ILE A 154 9.65 3.33 -8.55
C ILE A 154 10.50 2.06 -8.61
N ALA A 155 11.24 1.76 -7.54
CA ALA A 155 12.06 0.56 -7.44
C ALA A 155 11.22 -0.71 -7.58
N LEU A 156 10.04 -0.76 -6.96
CA LEU A 156 9.09 -1.87 -7.07
C LEU A 156 8.61 -2.08 -8.51
N GLY A 157 8.22 -1.00 -9.20
CA GLY A 157 7.81 -1.09 -10.61
C GLY A 157 8.94 -1.54 -11.54
N ALA A 158 10.15 -1.02 -11.33
CA ALA A 158 11.32 -1.39 -12.12
C ALA A 158 11.76 -2.84 -11.87
N SER A 159 11.87 -3.26 -10.61
CA SER A 159 12.30 -4.62 -10.26
C SER A 159 11.32 -5.67 -10.73
N SER A 160 10.00 -5.43 -10.56
CA SER A 160 8.96 -6.33 -11.07
C SER A 160 8.97 -6.44 -12.59
N GLY A 161 9.18 -5.33 -13.32
CA GLY A 161 9.31 -5.35 -14.77
C GLY A 161 10.52 -6.16 -15.24
N VAL A 162 11.70 -5.95 -14.64
CA VAL A 162 12.92 -6.69 -14.98
C VAL A 162 12.77 -8.18 -14.70
N ILE A 163 12.23 -8.55 -13.53
CA ILE A 163 12.03 -9.95 -13.17
C ILE A 163 10.98 -10.59 -14.08
N ALA A 164 9.89 -9.91 -14.40
CA ALA A 164 8.85 -10.45 -15.28
C ALA A 164 9.36 -10.67 -16.72
N VAL A 165 10.20 -9.77 -17.23
CA VAL A 165 10.86 -9.93 -18.53
C VAL A 165 11.84 -11.09 -18.48
N ALA A 166 12.65 -11.21 -17.42
CA ALA A 166 13.56 -12.34 -17.26
C ALA A 166 12.83 -13.69 -17.25
N LEU A 167 11.68 -13.77 -16.57
CA LEU A 167 10.83 -14.97 -16.55
C LEU A 167 10.09 -15.22 -17.89
N ALA A 168 9.93 -14.19 -18.72
CA ALA A 168 9.27 -14.31 -20.02
C ALA A 168 10.25 -14.68 -21.14
N ASP A 169 11.50 -14.21 -21.04
CA ASP A 169 12.58 -14.38 -22.03
C ASP A 169 13.38 -15.68 -21.85
N GLU A 170 12.95 -16.60 -20.98
CA GLU A 170 13.61 -17.89 -20.80
C GLU A 170 13.60 -18.71 -22.10
N ARG A 171 14.64 -18.46 -22.91
CA ARG A 171 15.57 -19.45 -23.44
C ARG A 171 16.32 -20.03 -22.23
N ASP A 172 15.96 -21.24 -21.83
CA ASP A 172 16.78 -22.15 -21.01
C ASP A 172 17.59 -21.51 -19.87
N LEU A 173 16.94 -20.96 -18.85
CA LEU A 173 17.58 -20.96 -17.52
C LEU A 173 17.41 -22.35 -16.92
N ASP A 174 18.34 -23.22 -17.31
CA ASP A 174 18.59 -24.48 -16.63
C ASP A 174 18.71 -24.21 -15.12
N PHE A 175 17.72 -24.67 -14.37
CA PHE A 175 17.65 -24.65 -12.90
C PHE A 175 18.90 -25.29 -12.24
N THR A 176 19.71 -26.04 -13.00
CA THR A 176 21.01 -26.57 -12.61
C THR A 176 22.13 -25.52 -12.53
N SER A 177 22.09 -24.42 -13.30
CA SER A 177 23.12 -23.37 -13.27
C SER A 177 22.94 -22.38 -12.10
N THR A 178 21.71 -22.12 -11.67
CA THR A 178 21.41 -21.23 -10.53
C THR A 178 21.78 -21.85 -9.19
N ASN A 179 21.72 -23.19 -9.07
CA ASN A 179 22.19 -23.87 -7.87
C ASN A 179 23.71 -23.69 -7.68
N GLN A 180 24.51 -23.73 -8.75
CA GLN A 180 25.96 -23.52 -8.64
C GLN A 180 26.33 -22.08 -8.27
N THR A 181 25.60 -21.08 -8.77
CA THR A 181 25.85 -19.66 -8.43
C THR A 181 25.41 -19.32 -7.01
N ILE A 182 24.31 -19.91 -6.51
CA ILE A 182 23.86 -19.77 -5.13
C ILE A 182 24.83 -20.46 -4.15
N PHE A 183 25.27 -21.71 -4.42
CA PHE A 183 26.30 -22.35 -3.60
C PHE A 183 27.64 -21.59 -3.67
N GLY A 184 27.99 -21.03 -4.82
CA GLY A 184 29.14 -20.14 -4.99
C GLY A 184 29.04 -18.87 -4.13
N LEU A 185 27.88 -18.22 -4.12
CA LEU A 185 27.61 -17.04 -3.31
C LEU A 185 27.60 -17.36 -1.81
N ILE A 186 27.01 -18.49 -1.40
CA ILE A 186 27.02 -18.95 0.00
C ILE A 186 28.44 -19.26 0.46
N ASN A 187 29.25 -19.92 -0.37
CA ASN A 187 30.65 -20.21 -0.07
C ASN A 187 31.51 -18.94 -0.07
N TRP A 188 31.24 -17.98 -0.95
CA TRP A 188 31.89 -16.67 -0.95
C TRP A 188 31.51 -15.84 0.29
N LEU A 189 30.24 -15.84 0.69
CA LEU A 189 29.77 -15.18 1.92
C LEU A 189 30.38 -15.84 3.16
N LYS A 190 30.44 -17.18 3.23
CA LYS A 190 31.17 -17.91 4.28
C LYS A 190 32.66 -17.56 4.30
N SER A 191 33.30 -17.43 3.14
CA SER A 191 34.70 -17.01 3.01
C SER A 191 34.92 -15.57 3.52
N LYS A 192 33.97 -14.67 3.25
CA LYS A 192 34.02 -13.28 3.74
C LYS A 192 33.75 -13.15 5.24
N MET A 193 32.85 -13.97 5.80
CA MET A 193 32.57 -13.98 7.26
C MET A 193 33.74 -14.55 8.08
N LYS A 194 34.46 -15.55 7.54
CA LYS A 194 35.63 -16.16 8.20
C LYS A 194 36.84 -15.21 8.34
N ARG A 195 36.82 -14.04 7.70
CA ARG A 195 37.87 -13.01 7.83
C ARG A 195 37.62 -12.04 8.99
N SER A 196 36.51 -12.14 9.73
CA SER A 196 36.22 -11.28 10.89
C SER A 196 36.49 -11.90 12.27
N GLU A 197 36.74 -13.21 12.36
CA GLU A 197 36.97 -13.92 13.65
C GLU A 197 38.44 -13.98 14.09
N SER A 198 39.37 -13.31 13.40
CA SER A 198 40.79 -13.25 13.82
C SER A 198 41.10 -12.13 14.81
N SER A 199 40.10 -11.42 15.35
CA SER A 199 40.34 -10.32 16.30
C SER A 199 39.23 -10.20 17.34
N SER A 200 38.99 -11.24 18.12
CA SER A 200 38.36 -11.07 19.43
C SER A 200 38.80 -12.18 20.38
N SER A 201 39.69 -11.77 21.26
CA SER A 201 40.27 -12.50 22.38
C SER A 201 39.19 -13.20 23.21
N THR A 202 39.50 -14.44 23.57
CA THR A 202 38.76 -15.28 24.52
C THR A 202 38.56 -14.57 25.86
N CYS A 203 37.31 -14.35 26.26
CA CYS A 203 36.95 -14.17 27.67
C CYS A 203 35.89 -15.22 28.03
N SER A 204 36.32 -16.16 28.87
CA SER A 204 35.55 -17.26 29.43
C SER A 204 34.34 -16.75 30.21
N PHE A 205 33.13 -17.19 29.85
CA PHE A 205 31.98 -17.15 30.76
C PHE A 205 31.38 -18.53 30.96
N ARG A 206 31.27 -18.84 32.24
CA ARG A 206 30.96 -20.11 32.88
C ARG A 206 29.45 -20.34 32.89
N LEU A 207 29.09 -21.57 32.52
CA LEU A 207 27.86 -22.33 32.74
C LEU A 207 26.75 -21.73 33.61
N CYS A 208 25.50 -21.90 33.16
CA CYS A 208 24.46 -22.49 34.01
C CYS A 208 23.46 -23.31 33.15
N ASN A 209 23.53 -24.63 33.30
CA ASN A 209 22.43 -25.58 33.01
C ASN A 209 21.31 -25.38 34.03
N ILE A 210 20.05 -25.74 33.68
CA ILE A 210 18.90 -26.23 34.50
C ILE A 210 17.63 -26.24 33.60
N PRO A 211 16.65 -27.16 33.76
CA PRO A 211 16.45 -28.30 32.86
C PRO A 211 15.04 -28.34 32.21
N LEU A 212 14.86 -29.33 31.32
CA LEU A 212 13.57 -29.75 30.76
C LEU A 212 12.75 -30.54 31.78
N THR A 213 11.45 -30.21 31.93
CA THR A 213 10.46 -31.07 32.59
C THR A 213 9.17 -31.16 31.75
N SER A 214 8.94 -32.37 31.23
CA SER A 214 7.68 -33.14 31.15
C SER A 214 6.32 -32.44 30.89
N SER A 215 5.77 -32.71 29.70
CA SER A 215 4.50 -33.41 29.41
C SER A 215 3.30 -33.26 30.37
N GLU A 216 2.15 -32.74 29.88
CA GLU A 216 0.99 -33.51 29.38
C GLU A 216 -0.24 -32.61 29.10
N GLU A 217 -1.05 -33.11 28.16
CA GLU A 217 -2.38 -32.76 27.63
C GLU A 217 -3.29 -31.71 28.32
N LEU A 218 -3.96 -30.87 27.50
CA LEU A 218 -5.41 -30.68 27.62
C LEU A 218 -6.09 -30.19 26.31
N SER A 219 -6.83 -31.11 25.70
CA SER A 219 -8.13 -30.97 25.02
C SER A 219 -8.42 -29.77 24.09
N SER A 220 -8.52 -30.10 22.80
CA SER A 220 -9.57 -29.70 21.86
C SER A 220 -10.67 -28.74 22.35
N HIS A 221 -10.70 -27.49 21.87
CA HIS A 221 -11.92 -26.73 21.49
C HIS A 221 -11.52 -25.47 20.66
N PRO A 222 -12.08 -25.23 19.46
CA PRO A 222 -11.63 -24.18 18.53
C PRO A 222 -12.16 -22.76 18.81
N LEU A 223 -12.54 -22.42 20.04
CA LEU A 223 -13.24 -21.14 20.34
C LEU A 223 -12.56 -20.24 21.39
N SER A 224 -11.41 -20.60 21.95
CA SER A 224 -10.70 -19.77 22.96
C SER A 224 -9.66 -18.79 22.37
N MET A 225 -9.25 -18.95 21.11
CA MET A 225 -8.27 -18.06 20.43
C MET A 225 -8.84 -16.69 20.04
N LEU A 226 -10.16 -16.54 19.95
CA LEU A 226 -10.79 -15.27 19.55
C LEU A 226 -10.99 -14.30 20.71
N TYR A 227 -10.97 -14.75 21.97
CA TYR A 227 -11.10 -13.87 23.12
C TYR A 227 -9.77 -13.24 23.54
N PHE A 228 -8.64 -13.92 23.34
CA PHE A 228 -7.32 -13.40 23.72
C PHE A 228 -6.80 -12.33 22.74
N THR A 229 -7.31 -12.31 21.52
CA THR A 229 -6.87 -11.37 20.47
C THR A 229 -7.58 -10.01 20.55
N TRP A 230 -8.75 -9.92 21.20
CA TRP A 230 -9.54 -8.67 21.27
C TRP A 230 -9.10 -7.72 22.39
N HIS A 231 -8.35 -8.18 23.40
CA HIS A 231 -7.95 -7.36 24.55
C HIS A 231 -6.58 -6.66 24.39
N LEU A 232 -5.84 -6.92 23.29
CA LEU A 232 -4.51 -6.36 23.04
C LEU A 232 -4.49 -5.15 22.09
N THR A 233 -5.63 -4.76 21.50
CA THR A 233 -5.71 -3.63 20.55
C THR A 233 -6.23 -2.31 21.17
N TYR A 234 -6.40 -2.21 22.49
CA TYR A 234 -6.95 -1.02 23.14
C TYR A 234 -5.98 -0.26 24.07
N GLN A 235 -4.66 -0.49 23.98
CA GLN A 235 -3.68 0.19 24.84
C GLN A 235 -2.39 0.68 24.17
N ASN A 236 -2.38 0.99 22.87
CA ASN A 236 -1.31 1.82 22.29
C ASN A 236 -1.86 2.80 21.27
#